data_AF-A0A1E1XV97-F1
#
_entry.id   AF-A0A1E1XV97-F1
#
_cell.length_a   1.000
_cell.length_b   1.000
_cell.length_c   1.000
_cell.angle_alpha   90.00
_cell.angle_beta   90.00
_cell.angle_gamma   90.00
#
_symmetry.space_group_name_H-M   'P 1'
#
loop_
_entity.id
_entity.type
_entity.pdbx_description
1 polymer ?
#
loop_
_entity_poly.entity_id
_entity_poly.type
_entity_poly.pdbx_seq_one_letter_code
_entity_poly.pdbx_strand_id
1 'polypeptide(L)'
;MAASTSPALFLGKCVTSAMKKTVRVVVTRFTLDQFLMAHYKERTEYEALDANEECEPGDWVLVKELPQRLSLKIAHKVEKIVFKNGNIIDPITGQKCIFTDFVKDIDRQSEVFGLTPPYKAFPAAPEVKKISEK
;
A
#
# COMPACT_ATOMS: atom_id res chain seq x y z
N MET A 1 1.88 -28.01 -20.90
CA MET A 1 1.61 -27.79 -19.47
C MET A 1 1.20 -26.33 -19.29
N ALA A 2 -0.04 -25.99 -19.62
CA ALA A 2 -0.52 -24.61 -19.61
C ALA A 2 -1.36 -24.39 -18.34
N ALA A 3 -0.87 -23.59 -17.41
CA ALA A 3 -1.68 -23.10 -16.30
C ALA A 3 -2.60 -22.00 -16.84
N SER A 4 -3.81 -22.39 -17.26
CA SER A 4 -4.89 -21.47 -17.66
C SER A 4 -5.59 -20.88 -16.43
N THR A 5 -4.83 -20.39 -15.47
CA THR A 5 -5.35 -19.65 -14.31
C THR A 5 -5.00 -18.20 -14.57
N SER A 6 -5.99 -17.36 -14.87
CA SER A 6 -5.82 -15.91 -14.90
C SER A 6 -4.98 -15.48 -13.69
N PRO A 7 -3.88 -14.71 -13.86
CA PRO A 7 -2.98 -14.41 -12.77
C PRO A 7 -3.78 -13.70 -11.69
N ALA A 8 -3.88 -14.34 -10.52
CA ALA A 8 -4.71 -13.83 -9.45
C ALA A 8 -4.13 -12.49 -8.99
N LEU A 9 -4.90 -11.43 -9.24
CA LEU A 9 -4.58 -10.07 -8.88
C LEU A 9 -5.17 -9.78 -7.51
N PHE A 10 -4.32 -9.34 -6.60
CA PHE A 10 -4.70 -9.05 -5.22
C PHE A 10 -4.45 -7.59 -4.89
N LEU A 11 -5.39 -6.98 -4.16
CA LEU A 11 -5.17 -5.70 -3.50
C LEU A 11 -4.77 -5.99 -2.06
N GLY A 12 -3.67 -5.38 -1.61
CA GLY A 12 -3.21 -5.54 -0.24
C GLY A 12 -2.48 -4.31 0.28
N LYS A 13 -2.25 -4.31 1.58
CA LYS A 13 -1.54 -3.24 2.27
C LYS A 13 -0.09 -3.65 2.50
N CYS A 14 0.84 -2.77 2.16
CA CYS A 14 2.26 -2.93 2.42
C CYS A 14 2.53 -2.88 3.93
N VAL A 15 3.25 -3.90 4.39
CA VAL A 15 3.84 -4.00 5.72
C VAL A 15 5.35 -3.99 5.57
N THR A 16 6.04 -3.53 6.60
CA THR A 16 7.51 -3.52 6.63
C THR A 16 8.07 -4.91 6.34
N SER A 17 9.08 -4.91 5.47
CA SER A 17 9.92 -6.07 5.13
C SER A 17 11.36 -5.75 5.54
N ALA A 18 12.05 -6.72 6.11
CA ALA A 18 13.47 -6.60 6.43
C ALA A 18 14.38 -6.92 5.22
N MET A 19 13.82 -7.50 4.17
CA MET A 19 14.56 -7.97 3.00
C MET A 19 14.61 -6.90 1.91
N LYS A 20 15.79 -6.75 1.28
CA LYS A 20 15.96 -5.85 0.13
C LYS A 20 15.08 -6.30 -1.05
N LYS A 21 14.61 -5.32 -1.84
CA LYS A 21 13.79 -5.53 -3.05
C LYS A 21 12.55 -6.41 -2.87
N THR A 22 12.07 -6.52 -1.63
CA THR A 22 10.94 -7.39 -1.28
C THR A 22 10.06 -6.65 -0.31
N VAL A 23 8.76 -6.68 -0.54
CA VAL A 23 7.76 -6.11 0.36
C VAL A 23 6.83 -7.21 0.83
N ARG A 24 6.43 -7.12 2.10
CA ARG A 24 5.41 -7.99 2.66
C ARG A 24 4.07 -7.32 2.51
N VAL A 25 3.13 -7.99 1.85
CA VAL A 25 1.80 -7.46 1.57
C VAL A 25 0.78 -8.28 2.32
N VAL A 26 -0.07 -7.61 3.09
CA VAL A 26 -1.20 -8.24 3.77
C VAL A 26 -2.44 -8.07 2.90
N VAL A 27 -2.94 -9.19 2.39
CA VAL A 27 -4.20 -9.26 1.65
C VAL A 27 -5.29 -9.69 2.62
N THR A 28 -6.36 -8.90 2.72
CA THR A 28 -7.51 -9.23 3.57
C THR A 28 -8.62 -9.79 2.70
N ARG A 29 -9.11 -10.99 3.03
CA ARG A 29 -10.28 -11.61 2.40
C ARG A 29 -11.39 -11.72 3.43
N PHE A 30 -12.63 -11.76 2.95
CA PHE A 30 -13.78 -12.02 3.80
C PHE A 30 -14.20 -13.47 3.64
N THR A 31 -14.07 -14.24 4.71
CA THR A 31 -14.50 -15.65 4.74
C THR A 31 -15.78 -15.77 5.56
N LEU A 32 -16.72 -16.56 5.04
CA LEU A 32 -18.00 -16.80 5.67
C LEU A 32 -17.84 -17.85 6.77
N ASP A 33 -18.17 -17.48 7.99
CA ASP A 33 -18.41 -18.44 9.07
C ASP A 33 -19.81 -19.04 8.89
N GLN A 34 -19.87 -20.36 8.66
CA GLN A 34 -21.13 -21.08 8.41
C GLN A 34 -22.01 -21.20 9.65
N PHE A 35 -21.42 -21.17 10.85
CA PHE A 35 -22.18 -21.29 12.10
C PHE A 35 -22.86 -19.97 12.46
N LEU A 36 -22.12 -18.86 12.38
CA LEU A 36 -22.62 -17.52 12.70
C LEU A 36 -23.31 -16.83 11.51
N MET A 37 -23.18 -17.39 10.31
CA MET A 37 -23.66 -16.81 9.04
C MET A 37 -23.15 -15.37 8.82
N ALA A 38 -21.90 -15.09 9.22
CA ALA A 38 -21.28 -13.78 9.16
C ALA A 38 -19.89 -13.85 8.48
N HIS A 39 -19.51 -12.77 7.79
CA HIS A 39 -18.20 -12.68 7.15
C HIS A 39 -17.16 -12.08 8.08
N TYR A 40 -16.04 -12.76 8.23
CA TYR A 40 -14.91 -12.31 9.03
C TYR A 40 -13.70 -12.01 8.17
N LYS A 41 -12.87 -11.08 8.65
CA LYS A 41 -11.64 -10.67 7.96
C LYS A 41 -10.55 -11.69 8.21
N GLU A 42 -10.18 -12.43 7.18
CA GLU A 42 -9.01 -13.31 7.18
C GLU A 42 -7.84 -12.60 6.49
N ARG A 43 -6.67 -12.61 7.12
CA ARG A 43 -5.48 -11.92 6.61
C ARG A 43 -4.46 -12.94 6.16
N THR A 44 -4.02 -12.84 4.91
CA THR A 44 -2.94 -13.66 4.36
C THR A 44 -1.76 -12.77 4.00
N GLU A 45 -0.58 -13.15 4.45
CA GLU A 45 0.66 -12.44 4.14
C GLU A 45 1.30 -13.04 2.88
N TYR A 46 1.68 -12.17 1.95
CA TYR A 46 2.38 -12.52 0.72
C TYR A 46 3.70 -11.76 0.66
N GLU A 47 4.79 -12.45 0.31
CA GLU A 47 6.04 -11.79 -0.06
C GLU A 47 6.03 -11.49 -1.55
N ALA A 48 6.11 -10.20 -1.89
CA ALA A 48 6.09 -9.70 -3.25
C ALA A 48 7.43 -9.04 -3.60
N LEU A 49 7.91 -9.30 -4.82
CA LEU A 49 9.08 -8.62 -5.38
C LEU A 49 8.73 -7.16 -5.66
N ASP A 50 9.51 -6.26 -5.09
CA ASP A 50 9.55 -4.84 -5.43
C ASP A 50 10.92 -4.52 -6.04
N ALA A 51 10.97 -4.42 -7.37
CA ALA A 51 12.24 -4.25 -8.08
C ALA A 51 12.91 -2.89 -7.82
N ASN A 52 12.11 -1.86 -7.54
CA ASN A 52 12.56 -0.48 -7.42
C ASN A 52 12.61 0.04 -5.98
N GLU A 53 12.12 -0.75 -5.01
CA GLU A 53 12.02 -0.35 -3.59
C GLU A 53 11.21 0.95 -3.41
N GLU A 54 10.15 1.12 -4.21
CA GLU A 54 9.28 2.29 -4.18
C GLU A 54 8.19 2.20 -3.11
N CYS A 55 7.88 1.00 -2.63
CA CYS A 55 6.80 0.77 -1.68
C CYS A 55 7.16 1.22 -0.26
N GLU A 56 6.31 2.03 0.34
CA GLU A 56 6.42 2.45 1.73
C GLU A 56 5.46 1.66 2.64
N PRO A 57 5.77 1.53 3.95
CA PRO A 57 4.85 0.94 4.91
C PRO A 57 3.53 1.71 4.94
N GLY A 58 2.43 1.00 4.74
CA GLY A 58 1.09 1.57 4.74
C GLY A 58 0.49 1.84 3.36
N ASP A 59 1.28 1.72 2.29
CA ASP A 59 0.81 1.83 0.92
C ASP A 59 -0.20 0.74 0.56
N TRP A 60 -1.13 1.06 -0.34
CA TRP A 60 -1.99 0.08 -0.98
C TRP A 60 -1.44 -0.30 -2.34
N VAL A 61 -1.17 -1.59 -2.53
CA VAL A 61 -0.52 -2.12 -3.72
C VAL A 61 -1.32 -3.23 -4.36
N LEU A 62 -1.19 -3.28 -5.68
CA LEU A 62 -1.74 -4.31 -6.52
C LEU A 62 -0.64 -5.34 -6.80
N VAL A 63 -0.89 -6.57 -6.37
CA VAL A 63 0.06 -7.68 -6.39
C VAL A 63 -0.40 -8.68 -7.44
N LYS A 64 0.54 -9.12 -8.27
CA LYS A 64 0.31 -10.08 -9.35
C LYS A 64 1.19 -11.31 -9.16
N GLU A 65 0.65 -12.48 -9.40
CA GLU A 65 1.42 -13.72 -9.41
C GLU A 65 2.43 -13.76 -10.57
N LEU A 66 3.65 -14.19 -10.29
CA LEU A 66 4.69 -14.36 -11.30
C LEU A 66 4.47 -15.66 -12.08
N PRO A 67 4.76 -15.70 -13.39
CA PRO A 67 4.66 -16.92 -14.19
C PRO A 67 5.65 -18.00 -13.72
N GLN A 68 6.78 -17.58 -13.15
CA GLN A 68 7.78 -18.45 -12.53
C GLN A 68 8.12 -17.90 -11.14
N ARG A 69 8.04 -18.76 -10.12
CA ARG A 69 8.43 -18.41 -8.75
C ARG A 69 9.94 -18.17 -8.70
N LEU A 70 10.36 -17.03 -8.14
CA LEU A 70 11.77 -16.66 -8.02
C LEU A 70 12.44 -17.37 -6.83
N SER A 71 11.69 -17.57 -5.76
CA SER A 71 12.13 -18.26 -4.56
C SER A 71 10.94 -19.01 -3.93
N LEU A 72 11.19 -19.82 -2.90
CA LEU A 72 10.15 -20.55 -2.16
C LEU A 72 9.08 -19.60 -1.60
N LYS A 73 9.49 -18.42 -1.15
CA LYS A 73 8.59 -17.41 -0.57
C LYS A 73 8.10 -16.37 -1.58
N ILE A 74 8.94 -16.03 -2.57
CA ILE A 74 8.66 -14.97 -3.55
C ILE A 74 7.97 -15.57 -4.78
N ALA A 75 6.64 -15.59 -4.72
CA ALA A 75 5.77 -16.02 -5.81
C ALA A 75 5.06 -14.84 -6.53
N HIS A 76 5.09 -13.65 -5.93
CA HIS A 76 4.35 -12.50 -6.42
C HIS A 76 5.26 -11.31 -6.74
N LYS A 77 4.75 -10.38 -7.53
CA LYS A 77 5.38 -9.10 -7.87
C LYS A 77 4.40 -7.96 -7.61
N VAL A 78 4.93 -6.82 -7.16
CA VAL A 78 4.18 -5.57 -7.12
C VAL A 78 4.03 -5.02 -8.55
N GLU A 79 2.80 -4.90 -9.01
CA GLU A 79 2.50 -4.38 -10.36
C GLU A 79 2.31 -2.86 -10.33
N LYS A 80 1.57 -2.36 -9.34
CA LYS A 80 1.22 -0.94 -9.23
C LYS A 80 0.95 -0.54 -7.78
N ILE A 81 1.45 0.63 -7.38
CA ILE A 81 1.02 1.31 -6.16
C ILE A 81 -0.27 2.05 -6.48
N VAL A 82 -1.36 1.68 -5.79
CA VAL A 82 -2.69 2.25 -6.01
C VAL A 82 -2.87 3.50 -5.17
N PHE A 83 -2.55 3.41 -3.87
CA PHE A 83 -2.60 4.55 -2.96
C PHE A 83 -1.29 4.62 -2.18
N LYS A 84 -0.56 5.72 -2.35
CA LYS A 84 0.64 6.00 -1.58
C LYS A 84 0.28 6.63 -0.24
N ASN A 85 0.83 6.11 0.84
CA ASN A 85 0.63 6.60 2.19
C ASN A 85 1.11 8.06 2.28
N GLY A 86 0.30 8.93 2.88
CA GLY A 86 0.57 10.38 2.98
C GLY A 86 0.41 11.19 1.67
N ASN A 87 0.27 10.56 0.51
CA ASN A 87 0.05 11.25 -0.77
C ASN A 87 -1.00 10.52 -1.61
N ILE A 88 -2.21 10.43 -1.08
CA ILE A 88 -3.36 9.81 -1.75
C ILE A 88 -3.90 10.77 -2.81
N ILE A 89 -4.08 10.25 -4.01
CA ILE A 89 -4.71 10.94 -5.13
C ILE A 89 -6.06 10.27 -5.36
N ASP A 90 -7.13 11.06 -5.32
CA ASP A 90 -8.47 10.57 -5.62
C ASP A 90 -8.52 10.08 -7.09
N PRO A 91 -8.89 8.81 -7.34
CA PRO A 91 -8.94 8.26 -8.68
C PRO A 91 -10.02 8.89 -9.56
N ILE A 92 -11.04 9.53 -8.97
CA ILE A 92 -12.14 10.15 -9.72
C ILE A 92 -11.75 11.55 -10.19
N THR A 93 -11.27 12.40 -9.28
CA THR A 93 -10.95 13.81 -9.60
C THR A 93 -9.48 14.06 -9.96
N GLY A 94 -8.57 13.14 -9.63
CA GLY A 94 -7.13 13.33 -9.78
C GLY A 94 -6.53 14.33 -8.79
N GLN A 95 -7.30 14.78 -7.79
CA GLN A 95 -6.85 15.74 -6.79
C GLN A 95 -6.28 15.04 -5.56
N LYS A 96 -5.33 15.69 -4.89
CA LYS A 96 -4.80 15.20 -3.62
C LYS A 96 -5.87 15.36 -2.53
N CYS A 97 -6.10 14.29 -1.78
CA CYS A 97 -7.04 14.29 -0.68
C CYS A 97 -6.38 13.82 0.62
N ILE A 98 -6.89 14.33 1.73
CA ILE A 98 -6.58 13.90 3.08
C ILE A 98 -7.90 13.45 3.68
N PHE A 99 -8.05 12.15 3.90
CA PHE A 99 -9.32 11.54 4.33
C PHE A 99 -10.49 11.93 3.41
N THR A 100 -11.41 12.77 3.89
CA THR A 100 -12.62 13.20 3.19
C THR A 100 -12.43 14.52 2.44
N ASP A 101 -11.39 15.27 2.75
CA ASP A 101 -11.22 16.65 2.29
C ASP A 101 -10.11 16.75 1.24
N PHE A 102 -10.29 17.66 0.27
CA PHE A 102 -9.24 17.96 -0.69
C PHE A 102 -8.19 18.88 -0.08
N VAL A 103 -6.92 18.63 -0.41
CA VAL A 103 -5.79 19.44 0.09
C VAL A 103 -5.96 20.92 -0.29
N LYS A 104 -6.49 21.20 -1.48
CA LYS A 104 -6.75 22.56 -1.95
C LYS A 104 -7.75 23.31 -1.09
N ASP A 105 -8.78 22.62 -0.62
CA ASP A 105 -9.83 23.23 0.20
C ASP A 105 -9.31 23.50 1.61
N ILE A 106 -8.51 22.59 2.16
CA ILE A 106 -7.82 22.77 3.45
C ILE A 106 -6.85 23.96 3.37
N ASP A 107 -6.05 24.05 2.30
CA ASP A 107 -5.12 25.16 2.10
C ASP A 107 -5.87 26.49 2.00
N ARG A 108 -6.95 26.54 1.20
CA ARG A 108 -7.80 27.73 1.08
C ARG A 108 -8.43 28.15 2.41
N GLN A 109 -8.94 27.21 3.20
CA GLN A 109 -9.49 27.52 4.53
C GLN A 109 -8.40 28.06 5.45
N SER A 110 -7.22 27.43 5.44
CA SER A 110 -6.09 27.84 6.27
C SER A 110 -5.63 29.26 5.94
N GLU A 111 -5.58 29.63 4.65
CA GLU A 111 -5.28 30.99 4.20
C GLU A 111 -6.31 32.01 4.69
N VAL A 112 -7.61 31.69 4.61
CA VAL A 112 -8.70 32.57 5.07
C VAL A 112 -8.62 32.81 6.58
N PHE A 113 -8.27 31.79 7.37
CA PHE A 113 -8.17 31.91 8.83
C PHE A 113 -6.79 32.38 9.32
N GLY A 114 -5.80 32.53 8.42
CA GLY A 114 -4.42 32.87 8.79
C GLY A 114 -3.73 31.78 9.63
N LEU A 115 -4.18 30.54 9.53
CA LEU A 115 -3.65 29.39 10.26
C LEU A 115 -2.74 28.55 9.36
N THR A 116 -1.82 27.80 9.96
CA THR A 116 -1.05 26.79 9.22
C THR A 116 -1.92 25.56 8.96
N PRO A 117 -1.89 24.98 7.74
CA PRO A 117 -2.62 23.77 7.46
C PRO A 117 -2.24 22.64 8.43
N PRO A 118 -3.23 21.88 8.93
CA PRO A 118 -3.01 20.90 10.01
C PRO A 118 -1.99 19.82 9.63
N TYR A 119 -1.94 19.44 8.35
CA TYR A 119 -1.01 18.44 7.85
C TYR A 119 0.45 18.94 7.75
N LYS A 120 0.67 20.26 7.73
CA LYS A 120 2.02 20.88 7.75
C LYS A 120 2.55 21.10 9.17
N ALA A 121 1.68 21.05 10.18
CA ALA A 121 2.07 21.27 11.57
C ALA A 121 2.89 20.10 12.16
N PHE A 122 2.80 18.90 11.56
CA PHE A 122 3.61 17.76 11.95
C PHE A 122 4.97 17.84 11.23
N PRO A 123 6.09 17.85 11.97
CA PRO A 123 7.41 17.78 11.34
C PRO A 123 7.50 16.48 10.54
N ALA A 124 8.08 16.55 9.34
CA ALA A 124 8.45 15.36 8.60
C ALA A 124 9.30 14.47 9.52
N ALA A 125 8.99 13.17 9.59
CA ALA A 125 9.78 12.24 10.38
C ALA A 125 11.26 12.40 9.96
N PRO A 126 12.21 12.47 10.92
CA PRO A 126 13.61 12.61 10.59
C PRO A 126 13.99 11.48 9.64
N GLU A 127 14.67 11.82 8.53
CA GLU A 127 15.15 10.82 7.57
C GLU A 127 15.95 9.78 8.34
N VAL A 128 15.43 8.55 8.43
CA VAL A 128 16.16 7.43 9.02
C VAL A 128 17.39 7.25 8.14
N LYS A 129 18.56 7.67 8.65
CA LYS A 129 19.84 7.48 7.98
C LYS A 129 19.90 6.02 7.57
N LYS A 130 19.84 5.74 6.26
CA LYS A 130 20.07 4.40 5.73
C LYS A 130 21.42 3.97 6.31
N ILE A 131 21.41 2.95 7.17
CA ILE A 131 22.63 2.36 7.69
C ILE A 131 23.33 1.78 6.47
N SER A 132 24.29 2.52 5.93
CA SER A 132 25.18 2.06 4.88
C SER A 132 25.93 0.85 5.43
N GLU A 133 25.99 -0.18 4.61
CA GLU A 133 26.53 -1.50 4.88
C GLU A 133 27.92 -1.48 5.54
N LYS A 134 28.11 -2.38 6.50
CA LYS A 134 29.39 -3.01 6.80
C LYS A 134 29.23 -4.51 6.57
#